data_AF-A0A1N7NZQ5-F1
#
_entry.id   AF-A0A1N7NZQ5-F1
#
_cell.length_a   1.000
_cell.length_b   1.000
_cell.length_c   1.000
_cell.angle_alpha   90.00
_cell.angle_beta   90.00
_cell.angle_gamma   90.00
#
_symmetry.space_group_name_H-M   'P 1'
#
loop_
_entity.id
_entity.type
_entity.pdbx_description
1 polymer ?
#
loop_
_entity_poly.entity_id
_entity_poly.type
_entity_poly.pdbx_seq_one_letter_code
_entity_poly.pdbx_strand_id
1 'polypeptide(L)'
;MSNHAYWVDYDRKIVCNELRRQELISFQDWVYDATSCARRFSPTSYLGYRLWAKPCLRLMHRHPPLAKKLAVVVRWMVADLKHELGVSKQRHLLGRIVRRGIFWPANLLLGCLARLVWIDTGVCAGRTRMQALGR
;
A
#
# COMPACT_ATOMS: atom_id res chain seq x y z
N MET A 1 19.90 4.58 29.34
CA MET A 1 18.56 5.14 29.09
C MET A 1 17.93 4.37 27.94
N SER A 2 16.81 3.74 28.22
CA SER A 2 16.13 2.70 27.45
C SER A 2 15.45 3.26 26.20
N ASN A 3 15.75 2.73 25.02
CA ASN A 3 14.88 2.85 23.84
C ASN A 3 14.57 1.44 23.34
N HIS A 4 13.45 0.91 23.83
CA HIS A 4 12.90 -0.37 23.36
C HIS A 4 12.63 -0.27 21.86
N ALA A 5 13.47 -0.99 21.12
CA ALA A 5 13.32 -1.20 19.69
C ALA A 5 12.05 -2.03 19.44
N TYR A 6 10.92 -1.36 19.27
CA TYR A 6 9.74 -1.92 18.63
C TYR A 6 10.06 -2.13 17.14
N TRP A 7 10.77 -3.21 16.82
CA TRP A 7 10.86 -3.72 15.46
C TRP A 7 9.54 -4.39 15.12
N VAL A 8 8.51 -3.59 14.86
CA VAL A 8 7.30 -4.12 14.24
C VAL A 8 7.55 -4.14 12.74
N ASP A 9 7.68 -5.35 12.21
CA ASP A 9 8.00 -5.56 10.81
C ASP A 9 6.76 -5.31 9.94
N TYR A 10 6.56 -4.05 9.58
CA TYR A 10 5.50 -3.61 8.68
C TYR A 10 5.94 -3.66 7.22
N ASP A 11 6.69 -4.68 6.84
CA ASP A 11 7.28 -4.92 5.52
C ASP A 11 6.27 -4.79 4.36
N ARG A 12 5.00 -5.01 4.65
CA ARG A 12 3.91 -4.89 3.67
C ARG A 12 3.64 -3.46 3.21
N LYS A 13 4.18 -2.44 3.87
CA LYS A 13 3.77 -1.04 3.65
C LYS A 13 4.87 -0.18 3.03
N ILE A 14 5.37 -0.66 1.90
CA ILE A 14 6.47 -0.14 1.07
C ILE A 14 6.56 1.40 1.06
N VAL A 15 5.51 2.10 0.58
CA VAL A 15 5.57 3.56 0.34
C VAL A 15 5.81 4.33 1.62
N CYS A 16 5.10 4.03 2.70
CA CYS A 16 5.29 4.84 3.90
C CYS A 16 6.42 4.34 4.80
N ASN A 17 6.93 3.13 4.60
CA ASN A 17 8.23 2.77 5.17
C ASN A 17 9.30 3.71 4.60
N GLU A 18 9.26 3.97 3.29
CA GLU A 18 10.16 4.95 2.68
C GLU A 18 9.91 6.38 3.18
N LEU A 19 8.65 6.83 3.27
CA LEU A 19 8.36 8.16 3.80
C LEU A 19 8.83 8.31 5.26
N ARG A 20 8.72 7.25 6.06
CA ARG A 20 9.23 7.24 7.44
C ARG A 20 10.75 7.27 7.47
N ARG A 21 11.42 6.52 6.59
CA ARG A 21 12.88 6.52 6.43
C ARG A 21 13.42 7.91 6.07
N GLN A 22 12.67 8.66 5.25
CA GLN A 22 12.97 10.05 4.90
C GLN A 22 12.44 11.08 5.93
N GLU A 23 11.89 10.62 7.06
CA GLU A 23 11.32 11.48 8.13
C GLU A 23 10.20 12.42 7.67
N LEU A 24 9.53 12.10 6.57
CA LEU A 24 8.44 12.90 6.00
C LEU A 24 7.09 12.66 6.69
N ILE A 25 7.00 11.60 7.49
CA ILE A 25 5.86 11.29 8.36
C ILE A 25 6.36 10.90 9.76
N SER A 26 5.58 11.20 10.79
CA SER A 26 5.93 10.85 12.17
C SER A 26 5.90 9.33 12.38
N PHE A 27 6.65 8.85 13.39
CA PHE A 27 6.63 7.45 13.78
C PHE A 27 5.22 6.98 14.16
N GLN A 28 4.47 7.77 14.94
CA GLN A 28 3.09 7.44 15.31
C GLN A 28 2.18 7.33 14.07
N ASP A 29 2.28 8.27 13.14
CA ASP A 29 1.47 8.22 11.91
C ASP A 29 1.76 6.97 11.09
N TRP A 30 3.03 6.61 11.01
CA TRP A 30 3.47 5.38 10.37
C TRP A 30 2.87 4.15 11.06
N VAL A 31 2.95 4.05 12.40
CA VAL A 31 2.38 2.93 13.18
C VAL A 31 0.88 2.78 12.95
N TYR A 32 0.11 3.87 13.01
CA TYR A 32 -1.34 3.82 12.82
C TYR A 32 -1.69 3.25 11.45
N ASP A 33 -1.08 3.81 10.41
CA ASP A 33 -1.40 3.42 9.04
C ASP A 33 -0.91 2.01 8.71
N ALA A 34 0.29 1.65 9.17
CA ALA A 34 0.85 0.32 8.98
C ALA A 34 0.02 -0.76 9.69
N THR A 35 -0.41 -0.50 10.93
CA THR A 35 -1.30 -1.39 11.69
C THR A 35 -2.68 -1.51 11.03
N SER A 36 -3.25 -0.40 10.57
CA SER A 36 -4.54 -0.42 9.86
C SER A 36 -4.46 -1.22 8.56
N CYS A 37 -3.40 -1.01 7.78
CA CYS A 37 -3.14 -1.74 6.54
C CYS A 37 -2.94 -3.24 6.79
N ALA A 38 -2.14 -3.61 7.80
CA ALA A 38 -1.90 -5.01 8.15
C ALA A 38 -3.19 -5.76 8.49
N ARG A 39 -4.16 -5.09 9.12
CA ARG A 39 -5.47 -5.67 9.47
C ARG A 39 -6.44 -5.77 8.29
N ARG A 40 -6.35 -4.87 7.30
CA ARG A 40 -7.34 -4.74 6.21
C ARG A 40 -6.88 -5.30 4.87
N PHE A 41 -5.57 -5.45 4.64
CA PHE A 41 -5.08 -6.02 3.40
C PHE A 41 -5.48 -7.48 3.26
N SER A 42 -6.20 -7.79 2.19
CA SER A 42 -6.36 -9.16 1.71
C SER A 42 -5.20 -9.51 0.78
N PRO A 43 -4.97 -10.79 0.46
CA PRO A 43 -3.96 -11.18 -0.52
C PRO A 43 -4.13 -10.47 -1.88
N THR A 44 -5.39 -10.22 -2.30
CA THR A 44 -5.71 -9.53 -3.55
C THR A 44 -5.40 -8.04 -3.47
N SER A 45 -5.90 -7.34 -2.45
CA SER A 45 -5.64 -5.89 -2.34
C SER A 45 -4.16 -5.59 -2.04
N TYR A 46 -3.46 -6.49 -1.35
CA TYR A 46 -2.02 -6.39 -1.16
C TYR A 46 -1.24 -6.59 -2.47
N LEU A 47 -1.64 -7.54 -3.32
CA LEU A 47 -1.05 -7.70 -4.65
C LEU A 47 -1.19 -6.40 -5.46
N GLY A 48 -2.40 -5.83 -5.52
CA GLY A 48 -2.63 -4.57 -6.21
C GLY A 48 -1.82 -3.41 -5.64
N TYR A 49 -1.71 -3.32 -4.30
CA TYR A 49 -0.82 -2.36 -3.65
C TYR A 49 0.62 -2.49 -4.14
N ARG A 50 1.18 -3.70 -4.14
CA ARG A 50 2.58 -3.94 -4.55
C ARG A 50 2.86 -3.54 -6.01
N LEU A 51 1.88 -3.70 -6.90
CA LEU A 51 2.04 -3.40 -8.32
C LEU A 51 2.41 -1.94 -8.57
N TRP A 52 1.78 -1.00 -7.87
CA TRP A 52 2.10 0.42 -7.99
C TRP A 52 3.10 0.90 -6.93
N ALA A 53 3.11 0.30 -5.74
CA ALA A 53 3.98 0.75 -4.64
C ALA A 53 5.46 0.55 -4.95
N LYS A 54 5.85 -0.56 -5.60
CA LYS A 54 7.25 -0.82 -6.00
C LYS A 54 7.79 0.19 -7.03
N PRO A 55 7.11 0.47 -8.17
CA PRO A 55 7.57 1.50 -9.08
C PRO A 55 7.52 2.90 -8.44
N CYS A 56 6.50 3.19 -7.63
CA CYS A 56 6.41 4.44 -6.89
C CYS A 56 7.63 4.65 -5.97
N LEU A 57 8.07 3.62 -5.23
CA LEU A 57 9.28 3.68 -4.41
C LEU A 57 10.50 4.09 -5.22
N ARG A 58 10.72 3.47 -6.39
CA ARG A 58 11.85 3.83 -7.27
C ARG A 58 11.77 5.28 -7.74
N LEU A 59 10.57 5.78 -8.02
CA LEU A 59 10.35 7.18 -8.39
C LEU A 59 10.59 8.13 -7.21
N MET A 60 10.19 7.75 -6.00
CA MET A 60 10.43 8.54 -4.79
C MET A 60 11.93 8.69 -4.50
N HIS A 61 12.74 7.67 -4.76
CA HIS A 61 14.21 7.75 -4.64
C HIS A 61 14.83 8.71 -5.65
N ARG A 62 14.28 8.78 -6.87
CA ARG A 62 14.79 9.66 -7.94
C ARG A 62 14.26 11.10 -7.85
N HIS A 63 13.07 11.29 -7.29
CA HIS A 63 12.36 12.57 -7.28
C HIS A 63 11.87 12.92 -5.88
N PRO A 64 12.71 13.59 -5.05
CA PRO A 64 12.32 14.01 -3.70
C PRO A 64 11.02 14.82 -3.60
N PRO A 65 10.66 15.69 -4.57
CA PRO A 65 9.36 16.39 -4.55
C PRO A 65 8.16 15.44 -4.59
N LEU A 66 8.28 14.28 -5.26
CA LEU A 66 7.21 13.28 -5.30
C LEU A 66 6.97 12.70 -3.89
N ALA A 67 8.03 12.34 -3.17
CA ALA A 67 7.94 11.83 -1.81
C ALA A 67 7.27 12.84 -0.87
N LYS A 68 7.61 14.14 -0.98
CA LYS A 68 6.98 15.22 -0.21
C LYS A 68 5.47 15.32 -0.49
N LYS A 69 5.06 15.26 -1.75
CA LYS A 69 3.63 15.28 -2.13
C LYS A 69 2.89 14.05 -1.60
N LEU A 70 3.47 12.86 -1.75
CA LEU A 70 2.89 11.63 -1.21
C LEU A 70 2.78 11.67 0.32
N ALA A 71 3.74 12.28 1.01
CA ALA A 71 3.67 12.46 2.46
C ALA A 71 2.47 13.31 2.90
N VAL A 72 2.06 14.30 2.12
CA VAL A 72 0.84 15.08 2.39
C VAL A 72 -0.40 14.19 2.27
N VAL A 73 -0.50 13.42 1.19
CA VAL A 73 -1.62 12.50 0.96
C VAL A 73 -1.71 11.44 2.06
N VAL A 74 -0.58 10.85 2.45
CA VAL A 74 -0.53 9.87 3.55
C VAL A 74 -0.95 10.53 4.86
N ARG A 75 -0.47 11.73 5.19
CA ARG A 75 -0.90 12.45 6.40
C ARG A 75 -2.41 12.70 6.43
N TRP A 76 -3.04 13.02 5.30
CA TRP A 76 -4.50 13.13 5.23
C TRP A 76 -5.18 11.78 5.54
N MET A 77 -4.72 10.69 4.94
CA MET A 77 -5.26 9.35 5.20
C MET A 77 -5.12 8.95 6.67
N VAL A 78 -3.98 9.25 7.29
CA VAL A 78 -3.74 8.99 8.71
C VAL A 78 -4.61 9.86 9.60
N ALA A 79 -4.82 11.13 9.26
CA ALA A 79 -5.70 12.01 10.02
C ALA A 79 -7.14 11.46 10.06
N ASP A 80 -7.66 10.98 8.93
CA ASP A 80 -8.97 10.29 8.90
C ASP A 80 -8.95 8.99 9.70
N LEU A 81 -7.87 8.21 9.61
CA LEU A 81 -7.73 6.98 10.40
C LEU A 81 -7.71 7.26 11.91
N LYS A 82 -6.97 8.27 12.37
CA LYS A 82 -6.95 8.68 13.79
C LYS A 82 -8.34 9.10 14.26
N HIS A 83 -9.12 9.74 13.41
CA HIS A 83 -10.51 10.05 13.71
C HIS A 83 -11.37 8.78 13.88
N GLU A 84 -11.25 7.81 12.96
CA GLU A 84 -11.96 6.54 13.07
C GLU A 84 -11.59 5.73 14.31
N LEU A 85 -10.33 5.83 14.74
CA LEU A 85 -9.84 5.14 15.92
C LEU A 85 -10.16 5.88 17.24
N GLY A 86 -10.86 7.01 17.18
CA GLY A 86 -11.18 7.83 18.36
C GLY A 86 -9.98 8.57 18.97
N VAL A 87 -8.81 8.52 18.33
CA VAL A 87 -7.59 9.21 18.77
C VAL A 87 -7.69 10.72 18.51
N SER A 88 -8.41 11.13 17.47
CA SER A 88 -8.66 12.54 17.15
C SER A 88 -10.15 12.84 17.04
N LYS A 89 -10.57 13.98 17.60
CA LYS A 89 -11.95 14.48 17.46
C LYS A 89 -12.21 15.08 16.07
N GLN A 90 -11.17 15.46 15.33
CA GLN A 90 -11.30 16.14 14.04
C GLN A 90 -11.41 15.16 12.87
N ARG A 91 -12.45 15.35 12.04
CA ARG A 91 -12.64 14.62 10.78
C ARG A 91 -11.71 15.18 9.71
N HIS A 92 -11.14 14.29 8.90
CA HIS A 92 -10.38 14.69 7.71
C HIS A 92 -11.03 14.18 6.42
N LEU A 93 -11.95 14.96 5.86
CA LEU A 93 -12.78 14.54 4.72
C LEU A 93 -11.97 14.12 3.49
N LEU A 94 -10.95 14.90 3.10
CA LEU A 94 -10.05 14.52 2.00
C LEU A 94 -9.32 13.21 2.29
N GLY A 95 -8.97 12.98 3.55
CA GLY A 95 -8.29 11.75 3.99
C GLY A 95 -9.21 10.55 3.83
N ARG A 96 -10.48 10.73 4.18
CA ARG A 96 -11.53 9.74 4.01
C ARG A 96 -11.77 9.41 2.54
N ILE A 97 -11.89 10.43 1.69
CA ILE A 97 -12.10 10.26 0.24
C ILE A 97 -10.92 9.52 -0.36
N VAL A 98 -9.69 9.95 -0.10
CA VAL A 98 -8.49 9.28 -0.61
C VAL A 98 -8.44 7.85 -0.11
N ARG A 99 -8.61 7.62 1.20
CA ARG A 99 -8.45 6.28 1.78
C ARG A 99 -9.55 5.32 1.31
N ARG A 100 -10.82 5.70 1.45
CA ARG A 100 -11.97 4.81 1.17
C ARG A 100 -12.38 4.81 -0.30
N GLY A 101 -12.28 5.95 -0.99
CA GLY A 101 -12.74 6.11 -2.38
C GLY A 101 -11.67 5.78 -3.42
N ILE A 102 -10.38 5.98 -3.11
CA ILE A 102 -9.30 5.79 -4.08
C ILE A 102 -8.41 4.63 -3.68
N PHE A 103 -7.74 4.72 -2.53
CA PHE A 103 -6.69 3.79 -2.12
C PHE A 103 -7.18 2.34 -2.03
N TRP A 104 -8.23 2.08 -1.23
CA TRP A 104 -8.74 0.71 -1.08
C TRP A 104 -9.33 0.14 -2.37
N PRO A 105 -10.23 0.83 -3.10
CA PRO A 105 -10.80 0.33 -4.34
C PRO A 105 -9.75 0.13 -5.44
N ALA A 106 -8.81 1.06 -5.61
CA ALA A 106 -7.76 0.93 -6.62
C ALA A 106 -6.86 -0.27 -6.35
N ASN A 107 -6.47 -0.49 -5.09
CA ASN A 107 -5.68 -1.65 -4.70
C ASN A 107 -6.42 -2.97 -4.97
N LEU A 108 -7.72 -3.01 -4.68
CA LEU A 108 -8.53 -4.21 -4.96
C LEU A 108 -8.66 -4.45 -6.46
N LEU A 109 -8.99 -3.43 -7.24
CA LEU A 109 -9.16 -3.51 -8.70
C LEU A 109 -7.88 -3.98 -9.38
N LEU A 110 -6.74 -3.35 -9.08
CA LEU A 110 -5.43 -3.73 -9.64
C LEU A 110 -5.07 -5.18 -9.27
N GLY A 111 -5.38 -5.60 -8.04
CA GLY A 111 -5.15 -6.96 -7.59
C GLY A 111 -6.02 -7.98 -8.33
N CYS A 112 -7.30 -7.68 -8.55
CA CYS A 112 -8.21 -8.52 -9.32
C CYS A 112 -7.76 -8.63 -10.78
N LEU A 113 -7.46 -7.51 -11.44
CA LEU A 113 -6.99 -7.49 -12.82
C LEU A 113 -5.70 -8.29 -12.99
N ALA A 114 -4.74 -8.15 -12.08
CA ALA A 114 -3.50 -8.91 -12.14
C ALA A 114 -3.72 -10.42 -11.99
N ARG A 115 -4.66 -10.84 -11.13
CA ARG A 115 -5.04 -12.25 -11.00
C ARG A 115 -5.68 -12.79 -12.26
N LEU A 116 -6.57 -12.03 -12.91
CA LEU A 116 -7.20 -12.43 -14.16
C LEU A 116 -6.17 -12.63 -15.26
N VAL A 117 -5.26 -11.66 -15.44
CA VAL A 117 -4.16 -11.78 -16.42
C VAL A 117 -3.27 -12.99 -16.14
N TRP A 118 -2.98 -13.29 -14.87
CA TRP A 118 -2.20 -14.48 -14.49
C TRP A 118 -2.94 -15.80 -14.75
N ILE A 119 -4.26 -15.84 -14.56
CA ILE A 119 -5.08 -17.00 -14.89
C ILE A 119 -5.09 -17.21 -16.41
N ASP A 120 -5.32 -16.16 -17.19
CA ASP A 120 -5.36 -16.25 -18.65
C ASP A 120 -4.01 -16.67 -19.25
N THR A 121 -2.91 -16.09 -18.75
CA THR A 121 -1.55 -16.47 -19.17
C THR A 121 -1.18 -17.88 -18.72
N GLY A 122 -1.60 -18.32 -17.53
CA GLY A 122 -1.41 -19.69 -17.04
C GLY A 122 -2.18 -20.74 -17.85
N VAL A 123 -3.41 -20.42 -18.27
CA VAL A 123 -4.23 -21.26 -19.15
C VAL A 123 -3.63 -21.33 -20.56
N CYS A 124 -3.16 -20.20 -21.11
CA CYS A 124 -2.46 -20.18 -22.40
C CYS A 124 -1.15 -20.97 -22.36
N ALA A 125 -0.35 -20.84 -21.31
CA ALA A 125 0.89 -21.61 -21.13
C ALA A 125 0.62 -23.12 -20.98
N GLY A 126 -0.42 -23.50 -20.23
CA GLY A 126 -0.83 -24.90 -20.08
C GLY A 126 -1.33 -25.52 -21.39
N ARG A 127 -2.10 -24.78 -22.18
CA ARG A 127 -2.62 -25.24 -23.49
C ARG A 127 -1.51 -25.41 -24.53
N THR A 128 -0.51 -24.52 -24.52
CA THR A 128 0.67 -24.63 -25.39
C THR A 128 1.53 -25.86 -25.04
N ARG A 129 1.64 -26.20 -23.75
CA ARG A 129 2.40 -27.37 -23.28
C ARG A 129 1.71 -28.70 -23.61
N MET A 130 0.38 -28.77 -23.57
CA MET A 130 -0.36 -29.97 -24.00
C MET A 130 -0.27 -30.21 -25.51
N GLN A 131 -0.22 -29.16 -26.34
CA GLN A 131 -0.03 -29.31 -27.78
C GLN A 131 1.39 -29.74 -28.18
N ALA A 132 2.40 -29.42 -27.36
CA ALA A 132 3.79 -29.82 -27.58
C ALA A 132 4.12 -31.25 -27.14
N LEU A 133 3.30 -31.86 -26.27
CA LEU A 133 3.49 -33.24 -25.77
C LEU A 133 2.64 -34.29 -26.52
N GLY A 134 1.84 -33.85 -27.49
CA GLY A 134 0.97 -34.70 -28.32
C GLY A 134 1.50 -34.93 -29.75
N ARG A 135 2.80 -34.73 -29.99
CA ARG A 135 3.48 -35.09 -31.24
C ARG A 135 4.62 -36.06 -30.96
#